data_AF-A0A933V2W9-F1
#
_entry.id   AF-A0A933V2W9-F1
#
_cell.length_a   1.000
_cell.length_b   1.000
_cell.length_c   1.000
_cell.angle_alpha   90.00
_cell.angle_beta   90.00
_cell.angle_gamma   90.00
#
_symmetry.space_group_name_H-M   'P 1'
#
loop_
_entity.id
_entity.type
_entity.pdbx_description
1 polymer ?
#
loop_
_entity_poly.entity_id
_entity_poly.type
_entity_poly.pdbx_seq_one_letter_code
_entity_poly.pdbx_strand_id
1 'polypeptide(L)'
;VGTIQPRKNLARLIEAFEMLKQVQHDTLTKDLKLVICGMMKEGRGGWMQEEILKKIQSSKSKIQKDIILTGYVDDNDLPYLMAGAKAFVLPSLYEGFGIPAIEAMACGVPVVVSNVSSLPEIVGDAGILVDPYDINSITRGVSQACYNEALRISLIKRGLQRVNKFNWEKSAALILEVLKTIAN
;
A
#
# COMPACT_ATOMS: atom_id res chain seq x y z
N VAL A 1 1.80 -2.34 -4.56
CA VAL A 1 1.19 -3.32 -5.50
C VAL A 1 0.30 -2.57 -6.49
N GLY A 2 0.42 -2.90 -7.77
CA GLY A 2 -0.37 -2.33 -8.86
C GLY A 2 0.49 -1.59 -9.88
N THR A 3 -0.11 -1.25 -11.02
CA THR A 3 0.57 -0.54 -12.10
C THR A 3 1.26 0.72 -11.60
N ILE A 4 2.52 0.89 -11.97
CA ILE A 4 3.30 2.09 -11.67
C ILE A 4 2.64 3.29 -12.35
N GLN A 5 2.10 4.21 -11.56
CA GLN A 5 1.41 5.40 -12.02
C GLN A 5 1.71 6.58 -11.09
N PRO A 6 1.72 7.83 -11.57
CA PRO A 6 2.04 9.01 -10.76
C PRO A 6 1.16 9.12 -9.51
N ARG A 7 -0.13 8.79 -9.64
CA ARG A 7 -1.10 8.82 -8.55
C ARG A 7 -0.75 7.88 -7.39
N LYS A 8 0.07 6.84 -7.59
CA LYS A 8 0.51 5.91 -6.53
C LYS A 8 1.59 6.52 -5.64
N ASN A 9 2.11 7.70 -6.01
CA ASN A 9 3.01 8.51 -5.18
C ASN A 9 4.30 7.78 -4.75
N LEU A 10 4.82 6.91 -5.63
CA LEU A 10 5.96 6.05 -5.31
C LEU A 10 7.25 6.85 -5.04
N ALA A 11 7.41 8.04 -5.64
CA ALA A 11 8.55 8.90 -5.38
C ALA A 11 8.64 9.32 -3.90
N ARG A 12 7.53 9.79 -3.31
CA ARG A 12 7.49 10.15 -1.88
C ARG A 12 7.59 8.92 -0.97
N LEU A 13 7.07 7.77 -1.41
CA LEU A 13 7.25 6.51 -0.68
C LEU A 13 8.73 6.10 -0.60
N ILE A 14 9.47 6.23 -1.71
CA ILE A 14 10.92 5.96 -1.75
C ILE A 14 11.65 6.93 -0.81
N GLU A 15 11.34 8.22 -0.85
CA GLU A 15 11.94 9.22 0.05
C GLU A 15 11.64 8.93 1.52
N ALA A 16 10.41 8.53 1.84
CA ALA A 16 10.03 8.14 3.20
C ALA A 16 10.78 6.87 3.67
N PHE A 17 10.96 5.90 2.77
CA PHE A 17 11.76 4.71 3.07
C PHE A 17 13.24 5.05 3.28
N GLU A 18 13.81 5.93 2.46
CA GLU A 18 15.17 6.42 2.66
C GLU A 18 15.35 7.13 4.00
N MET A 19 14.40 7.98 4.36
CA MET A 19 14.37 8.68 5.64
C MET A 19 14.29 7.69 6.81
N LEU A 20 13.43 6.66 6.71
CA LEU A 20 13.32 5.62 7.73
C LEU A 20 14.64 4.89 7.95
N LYS A 21 15.33 4.51 6.87
CA LYS A 21 16.63 3.82 6.89
C LYS A 21 17.76 4.70 7.42
N GLN A 22 17.66 6.03 7.28
CA GLN A 22 18.63 6.98 7.82
C GLN A 22 18.39 7.27 9.31
N VAL A 23 17.15 7.53 9.72
CA VAL A 23 16.84 7.88 11.12
C VAL A 23 17.11 6.70 12.06
N GLN A 24 16.80 5.48 11.62
CA GLN A 24 16.97 4.28 12.42
C GLN A 24 18.26 3.55 12.04
N HIS A 25 19.41 4.26 12.13
CA HIS A 25 20.79 3.86 11.78
C HIS A 25 21.31 2.51 12.39
N ASP A 26 20.43 1.70 12.97
CA ASP A 26 20.69 0.52 13.77
C ASP A 26 19.93 -0.72 13.28
N THR A 27 20.35 -1.87 13.79
CA THR A 27 19.97 -3.27 13.53
C THR A 27 18.52 -3.52 13.09
N LEU A 28 17.54 -2.75 13.58
CA LEU A 28 16.10 -2.91 13.33
C LEU A 28 15.68 -2.73 11.87
N THR A 29 16.27 -1.77 11.14
CA THR A 29 15.91 -1.52 9.73
C THR A 29 16.83 -2.21 8.74
N LYS A 30 17.90 -2.86 9.22
CA LYS A 30 18.96 -3.42 8.37
C LYS A 30 18.39 -4.35 7.29
N ASP A 31 17.46 -5.21 7.69
CA ASP A 31 16.86 -6.21 6.81
C ASP A 31 15.52 -5.78 6.20
N LEU A 32 15.06 -4.56 6.49
CA LEU A 32 13.83 -4.03 5.90
C LEU A 32 14.06 -3.71 4.41
N LYS A 33 13.15 -4.23 3.58
CA LYS A 33 13.10 -4.03 2.12
C LYS A 33 11.82 -3.31 1.72
N LEU A 34 11.92 -2.45 0.71
CA LEU A 34 10.77 -1.87 0.01
C LEU A 34 10.50 -2.69 -1.25
N VAL A 35 9.39 -3.44 -1.27
CA VAL A 35 9.01 -4.27 -2.41
C VAL A 35 7.93 -3.58 -3.23
N ILE A 36 8.22 -3.28 -4.51
CA ILE A 36 7.30 -2.63 -5.44
C ILE A 36 6.91 -3.64 -6.52
N CYS A 37 5.62 -3.94 -6.60
CA CYS A 37 5.04 -4.95 -7.50
C CYS A 37 4.10 -4.30 -8.50
N GLY A 38 4.13 -4.76 -9.76
CA GLY A 38 3.30 -4.25 -10.85
C GLY A 38 4.08 -3.52 -11.95
N MET A 39 5.38 -3.83 -12.10
CA MET A 39 6.22 -3.27 -13.16
C MET A 39 6.24 -4.23 -14.35
N MET A 40 5.75 -3.82 -15.52
CA MET A 40 5.94 -4.61 -16.74
C MET A 40 7.27 -4.24 -17.40
N LYS A 41 8.00 -5.24 -17.89
CA LYS A 41 9.11 -5.04 -18.81
C LYS A 41 8.52 -4.77 -20.20
N GLU A 42 8.80 -3.59 -20.74
CA GLU A 42 8.64 -3.16 -22.13
C GLU A 42 7.21 -3.01 -22.69
N GLY A 43 6.98 -1.91 -23.41
CA GLY A 43 5.80 -1.65 -24.26
C GLY A 43 4.45 -1.41 -23.54
N ARG A 44 4.32 -1.79 -22.27
CA ARG A 44 3.11 -1.63 -21.44
C ARG A 44 3.40 -1.01 -20.06
N GLY A 45 4.52 -0.30 -19.95
CA GLY A 45 4.87 0.44 -18.74
C GLY A 45 3.87 1.56 -18.48
N GLY A 46 3.43 1.72 -17.23
CA GLY A 46 2.57 2.85 -16.87
C GLY A 46 3.27 4.20 -17.12
N TRP A 47 2.48 5.24 -17.34
CA TRP A 47 2.98 6.61 -17.55
C TRP A 47 3.98 7.01 -16.44
N MET A 48 5.10 7.64 -16.81
CA MET A 48 6.17 8.13 -15.92
C MET A 48 6.94 7.06 -15.12
N GLN A 49 6.94 5.80 -15.58
CA GLN A 49 7.80 4.74 -15.00
C GLN A 49 9.29 5.14 -14.99
N GLU A 50 9.76 5.85 -16.01
CA GLU A 50 11.15 6.34 -16.08
C GLU A 50 11.53 7.26 -14.93
N GLU A 51 10.62 8.12 -14.45
CA GLU A 51 10.92 9.04 -13.35
C GLU A 51 11.10 8.30 -12.04
N ILE A 52 10.29 7.26 -11.81
CA ILE A 52 10.40 6.41 -10.63
C ILE A 52 11.68 5.57 -10.71
N LEU A 53 12.02 5.03 -11.88
CA LEU A 53 13.29 4.35 -12.09
C LEU A 53 14.48 5.30 -11.87
N LYS A 54 14.43 6.53 -12.38
CA LYS A 54 15.45 7.57 -12.15
C LYS A 54 15.56 7.91 -10.67
N LYS A 55 14.45 7.99 -9.93
CA LYS A 55 14.46 8.22 -8.48
C LYS A 55 15.10 7.08 -7.70
N ILE A 56 14.84 5.83 -8.10
CA ILE A 56 15.50 4.65 -7.53
C ILE A 56 17.00 4.66 -7.87
N GLN A 57 17.36 5.07 -9.09
CA GLN A 57 18.76 5.18 -9.51
C GLN A 57 19.52 6.31 -8.81
N SER A 58 18.85 7.41 -8.47
CA SER A 58 19.44 8.54 -7.73
C SER A 58 19.44 8.35 -6.21
N SER A 59 18.80 7.28 -5.71
CA SER A 59 18.86 6.89 -4.30
C SER A 59 20.30 6.57 -3.89
N LYS A 60 20.64 6.80 -2.62
CA LYS A 60 21.97 6.46 -2.06
C LYS A 60 22.25 4.97 -2.33
N SER A 61 23.44 4.65 -2.85
CA SER A 61 23.84 3.29 -3.28
C SER A 61 23.51 2.17 -2.28
N LYS A 62 23.60 2.43 -0.97
CA LYS A 62 23.25 1.44 0.07
C LYS A 62 21.75 1.16 0.23
N ILE A 63 20.88 2.09 -0.15
CA ILE A 63 19.41 1.96 -0.01
C ILE A 63 18.82 1.36 -1.29
N GLN A 64 19.44 1.61 -2.44
CA GLN A 64 19.03 1.04 -3.72
C GLN A 64 18.92 -0.50 -3.68
N LYS A 65 19.87 -1.19 -3.03
CA LYS A 65 19.84 -2.66 -2.82
C LYS A 65 18.72 -3.16 -1.91
N ASP A 66 18.04 -2.26 -1.21
CA ASP A 66 16.92 -2.56 -0.33
C ASP A 66 15.56 -2.28 -1.00
N ILE A 67 15.57 -1.75 -2.22
CA ILE A 67 14.37 -1.57 -3.06
C ILE A 67 14.32 -2.72 -4.06
N ILE A 68 13.28 -3.54 -3.97
CA ILE A 68 13.07 -4.71 -4.83
C ILE A 68 11.92 -4.39 -5.79
N LEU A 69 12.21 -4.46 -7.08
CA LEU A 69 11.22 -4.37 -8.14
C LEU A 69 10.91 -5.78 -8.64
N THR A 70 9.76 -6.33 -8.30
CA THR A 70 9.42 -7.73 -8.62
C THR A 70 9.02 -7.92 -10.08
N GLY A 71 8.59 -6.84 -10.74
CA GLY A 71 7.99 -6.94 -12.05
C GLY A 71 6.48 -7.20 -11.95
N TYR A 72 5.95 -7.95 -12.92
CA TYR A 72 4.61 -8.52 -12.85
C TYR A 72 4.63 -9.70 -11.87
N VAL A 73 3.59 -9.79 -11.04
CA VAL A 73 3.37 -10.89 -10.09
C VAL A 73 1.99 -11.44 -10.42
N ASP A 74 1.87 -12.76 -10.53
CA ASP A 74 0.60 -13.42 -10.80
C ASP A 74 -0.38 -13.17 -9.65
N ASP A 75 -1.67 -13.09 -9.97
CA ASP A 75 -2.72 -12.82 -8.98
C ASP A 75 -2.78 -13.92 -7.91
N ASN A 76 -2.39 -15.16 -8.24
CA ASN A 76 -2.32 -16.26 -7.28
C ASN A 76 -1.13 -16.13 -6.31
N ASP A 77 -0.05 -15.48 -6.73
CA ASP A 77 1.17 -15.29 -5.93
C ASP A 77 1.10 -14.06 -5.03
N LEU A 78 0.26 -13.08 -5.41
CA LEU A 78 0.16 -11.80 -4.75
C LEU A 78 -0.23 -11.89 -3.26
N PRO A 79 -1.17 -12.76 -2.83
CA PRO A 79 -1.50 -12.93 -1.41
C PRO A 79 -0.31 -13.42 -0.58
N TYR A 80 0.51 -14.33 -1.10
CA TYR A 80 1.69 -14.82 -0.40
C TYR A 80 2.73 -13.71 -0.21
N LEU A 81 2.91 -12.88 -1.24
CA LEU A 81 3.80 -11.74 -1.18
C LEU A 81 3.32 -10.69 -0.18
N MET A 82 2.01 -10.41 -0.16
CA MET A 82 1.42 -9.51 0.83
C MET A 82 1.55 -10.07 2.25
N ALA A 83 1.20 -11.35 2.47
CA ALA A 83 1.28 -11.99 3.79
C ALA A 83 2.70 -12.00 4.38
N GLY A 84 3.73 -11.98 3.53
CA GLY A 84 5.13 -11.83 3.96
C GLY A 84 5.55 -10.40 4.33
N ALA A 85 4.73 -9.39 4.07
CA ALA A 85 5.05 -7.99 4.33
C ALA A 85 4.81 -7.61 5.79
N LYS A 86 5.72 -6.82 6.37
CA LYS A 86 5.52 -6.21 7.70
C LYS A 86 4.42 -5.15 7.71
N ALA A 87 4.27 -4.45 6.59
CA ALA A 87 3.23 -3.45 6.37
C ALA A 87 3.00 -3.27 4.87
N PHE A 88 1.76 -2.97 4.50
CA PHE A 88 1.39 -2.57 3.15
C PHE A 88 1.22 -1.04 3.11
N VAL A 89 1.83 -0.38 2.13
CA VAL A 89 1.84 1.08 2.04
C VAL A 89 1.21 1.52 0.72
N LEU A 90 0.19 2.37 0.81
CA LEU A 90 -0.55 2.92 -0.33
C LEU A 90 -0.74 4.44 -0.13
N PRO A 91 0.33 5.24 -0.30
CA PRO A 91 0.30 6.69 -0.09
C PRO A 91 -0.24 7.41 -1.35
N SER A 92 -1.24 6.82 -2.02
CA SER A 92 -1.81 7.31 -3.26
C SER A 92 -2.35 8.75 -3.11
N LEU A 93 -2.07 9.61 -4.10
CA LEU A 93 -2.69 10.94 -4.20
C LEU A 93 -4.18 10.84 -4.55
N TYR A 94 -4.57 9.76 -5.23
CA TYR A 94 -5.95 9.47 -5.60
C TYR A 94 -6.15 7.97 -5.81
N GLU A 95 -7.24 7.43 -5.26
CA GLU A 95 -7.59 6.02 -5.38
C GLU A 95 -9.11 5.85 -5.55
N GLY A 96 -9.54 5.05 -6.52
CA GLY A 96 -10.96 4.81 -6.77
C GLY A 96 -11.64 4.17 -5.55
N PHE A 97 -11.35 2.90 -5.29
CA PHE A 97 -11.92 2.16 -4.16
C PHE A 97 -10.89 1.63 -3.16
N GLY A 98 -9.61 1.51 -3.53
CA GLY A 98 -8.60 1.00 -2.60
C GLY A 98 -8.64 -0.52 -2.36
N ILE A 99 -9.05 -1.30 -3.36
CA ILE A 99 -8.99 -2.78 -3.34
C ILE A 99 -7.66 -3.33 -2.80
N PRO A 100 -6.48 -2.80 -3.18
CA PRO A 100 -5.21 -3.30 -2.63
C PRO A 100 -5.06 -3.16 -1.11
N ALA A 101 -5.70 -2.15 -0.50
CA ALA A 101 -5.70 -2.02 0.96
C ALA A 101 -6.60 -3.08 1.63
N ILE A 102 -7.72 -3.43 0.99
CA ILE A 102 -8.62 -4.50 1.47
C ILE A 102 -7.92 -5.86 1.35
N GLU A 103 -7.27 -6.14 0.22
CA GLU A 103 -6.49 -7.36 0.00
C GLU A 103 -5.38 -7.52 1.04
N ALA A 104 -4.63 -6.45 1.32
CA ALA A 104 -3.59 -6.46 2.35
C ALA A 104 -4.16 -6.72 3.76
N MET A 105 -5.29 -6.07 4.12
CA MET A 105 -5.97 -6.35 5.39
C MET A 105 -6.45 -7.81 5.46
N ALA A 106 -6.94 -8.37 4.35
CA ALA A 106 -7.40 -9.77 4.26
C ALA A 106 -6.23 -10.75 4.42
N CYS A 107 -5.03 -10.37 3.99
CA CYS A 107 -3.80 -11.13 4.22
C CYS A 107 -3.24 -10.98 5.65
N GLY A 108 -3.91 -10.25 6.54
CA GLY A 108 -3.45 -10.05 7.91
C GLY A 108 -2.27 -9.07 8.02
N VAL A 109 -2.18 -8.10 7.10
CA VAL A 109 -1.09 -7.12 7.05
C VAL A 109 -1.62 -5.75 7.48
N PRO A 110 -0.90 -5.00 8.36
CA PRO A 110 -1.30 -3.63 8.68
C PRO A 110 -1.13 -2.73 7.44
N VAL A 111 -2.08 -1.84 7.23
CA VAL A 111 -2.08 -0.92 6.08
C VAL A 111 -1.76 0.51 6.50
N VAL A 112 -0.88 1.16 5.74
CA VAL A 112 -0.56 2.59 5.84
C VAL A 112 -1.05 3.24 4.55
N VAL A 113 -2.09 4.06 4.63
CA VAL A 113 -2.79 4.60 3.46
C VAL A 113 -2.97 6.11 3.56
N SER A 114 -3.16 6.78 2.43
CA SER A 114 -3.41 8.22 2.46
C SER A 114 -4.69 8.58 3.20
N ASN A 115 -4.71 9.76 3.82
CA ASN A 115 -5.88 10.37 4.45
C ASN A 115 -6.82 11.07 3.46
N VAL A 116 -6.69 10.83 2.15
CA VAL A 116 -7.48 11.45 1.08
C VAL A 116 -8.19 10.42 0.23
N SER A 117 -9.15 10.89 -0.59
CA SER A 117 -9.91 10.05 -1.52
C SER A 117 -10.73 8.97 -0.78
N SER A 118 -10.92 7.79 -1.36
CA SER A 118 -11.71 6.70 -0.75
C SER A 118 -11.04 6.03 0.44
N LEU A 119 -9.72 6.16 0.60
CA LEU A 119 -8.92 5.34 1.51
C LEU A 119 -9.33 5.46 3.00
N PRO A 120 -9.62 6.65 3.56
CA PRO A 120 -10.08 6.78 4.95
C PRO A 120 -11.36 6.00 5.24
N GLU A 121 -12.31 6.02 4.31
CA GLU A 121 -13.57 5.29 4.46
C GLU A 121 -13.35 3.78 4.40
N ILE A 122 -12.46 3.35 3.50
CA ILE A 122 -12.18 1.93 3.24
C ILE A 122 -11.48 1.29 4.43
N VAL A 123 -10.43 1.91 4.95
CA VAL A 123 -9.68 1.34 6.08
C VAL A 123 -10.35 1.63 7.42
N GLY A 124 -11.11 2.72 7.55
CA GLY A 124 -11.71 3.14 8.82
C GLY A 124 -10.64 3.27 9.91
N ASP A 125 -10.87 2.64 11.06
CA ASP A 125 -9.91 2.60 12.17
C ASP A 125 -8.88 1.46 12.04
N ALA A 126 -8.97 0.61 11.02
CA ALA A 126 -8.09 -0.55 10.81
C ALA A 126 -6.78 -0.24 10.08
N GLY A 127 -6.60 1.00 9.61
CA GLY A 127 -5.39 1.46 8.92
C GLY A 127 -4.76 2.68 9.58
N ILE A 128 -3.49 2.92 9.28
CA ILE A 128 -2.81 4.17 9.63
C ILE A 128 -3.01 5.16 8.48
N LEU A 129 -3.62 6.30 8.77
CA LEU A 129 -3.80 7.38 7.80
C LEU A 129 -2.59 8.32 7.81
N VAL A 130 -2.03 8.59 6.63
CA VAL A 130 -0.91 9.52 6.44
C VAL A 130 -1.28 10.62 5.46
N ASP A 131 -0.66 11.79 5.61
CA ASP A 131 -0.73 12.83 4.58
C ASP A 131 0.17 12.41 3.41
N PRO A 132 -0.36 12.20 2.20
CA PRO A 132 0.45 11.74 1.08
C PRO A 132 1.42 12.81 0.55
N TYR A 133 1.27 14.07 0.94
CA TYR A 133 2.18 15.16 0.55
C TYR A 133 3.32 15.36 1.56
N ASP A 134 3.19 14.90 2.81
CA ASP A 134 4.21 14.97 3.85
C ASP A 134 5.00 13.65 3.98
N ILE A 135 6.24 13.67 3.52
CA ILE A 135 7.18 12.54 3.63
C ILE A 135 7.37 12.10 5.08
N ASN A 136 7.39 13.04 6.04
CA ASN A 136 7.54 12.68 7.45
C ASN A 136 6.31 11.94 7.98
N SER A 137 5.12 12.31 7.51
CA SER A 137 3.86 11.61 7.83
C SER A 137 3.91 10.17 7.34
N ILE A 138 4.33 9.96 6.09
CA ILE A 138 4.52 8.61 5.53
C ILE A 138 5.56 7.83 6.34
N THR A 139 6.73 8.42 6.60
CA THR A 139 7.81 7.78 7.37
C THR A 139 7.35 7.34 8.76
N ARG A 140 6.66 8.21 9.50
CA ARG A 140 6.12 7.90 10.83
C ARG A 140 5.09 6.78 10.77
N GLY A 141 4.17 6.83 9.81
CA GLY A 141 3.16 5.79 9.63
C GLY A 141 3.76 4.41 9.33
N VAL A 142 4.75 4.36 8.43
CA VAL A 142 5.49 3.12 8.12
C VAL A 142 6.26 2.62 9.35
N SER A 143 6.92 3.51 10.09
CA SER A 143 7.64 3.15 11.31
C SER A 143 6.70 2.55 12.37
N GLN A 144 5.55 3.19 12.60
CA GLN A 144 4.52 2.70 13.52
C GLN A 144 4.01 1.32 13.10
N ALA A 145 3.66 1.12 11.82
CA ALA A 145 3.17 -0.16 11.34
C ALA A 145 4.22 -1.28 11.47
N CYS A 146 5.50 -0.98 11.22
CA CYS A 146 6.57 -1.99 11.24
C CYS A 146 7.06 -2.32 12.67
N TYR A 147 7.16 -1.32 13.55
CA TYR A 147 7.94 -1.44 14.80
C TYR A 147 7.14 -1.22 16.09
N ASN A 148 5.90 -0.73 16.02
CA ASN A 148 5.01 -0.75 17.18
C ASN A 148 4.21 -2.06 17.19
N GLU A 149 4.73 -3.06 17.92
CA GLU A 149 4.17 -4.40 17.97
C GLU A 149 2.69 -4.42 18.41
N ALA A 150 2.37 -3.70 19.50
CA ALA A 150 1.02 -3.66 20.05
C ALA A 150 0.02 -3.02 19.07
N LEU A 151 0.43 -1.91 18.42
CA LEU A 151 -0.38 -1.28 17.39
C LEU A 151 -0.54 -2.20 16.18
N ARG A 152 0.52 -2.87 15.74
CA ARG A 152 0.50 -3.79 14.60
C ARG A 152 -0.51 -4.93 14.81
N ILE A 153 -0.45 -5.61 15.96
CA ILE A 153 -1.38 -6.69 16.31
C ILE A 153 -2.82 -6.18 16.31
N SER A 154 -3.05 -4.99 16.89
CA SER A 154 -4.38 -4.35 16.91
C SER A 154 -4.90 -4.03 15.50
N LEU A 155 -4.06 -3.46 14.63
CA LEU A 155 -4.42 -3.15 13.25
C LEU A 155 -4.75 -4.41 12.45
N ILE A 156 -3.97 -5.48 12.60
CA ILE A 156 -4.23 -6.77 11.93
C ILE A 156 -5.60 -7.32 12.32
N LYS A 157 -5.90 -7.37 13.63
CA LYS A 157 -7.20 -7.84 14.12
C LYS A 157 -8.36 -7.01 13.56
N ARG A 158 -8.23 -5.68 13.59
CA ARG A 158 -9.25 -4.77 13.05
C ARG A 158 -9.38 -4.88 11.54
N GLY A 159 -8.28 -5.05 10.81
CA GLY A 159 -8.26 -5.24 9.37
C GLY A 159 -9.04 -6.48 8.95
N LEU A 160 -8.74 -7.63 9.57
CA LEU A 160 -9.47 -8.88 9.34
C LEU A 160 -10.98 -8.74 9.61
N GLN A 161 -11.36 -7.99 10.66
CA GLN A 161 -12.77 -7.70 10.94
C GLN A 161 -13.39 -6.74 9.90
N ARG A 162 -12.64 -5.72 9.46
CA ARG A 162 -13.07 -4.68 8.51
C ARG A 162 -13.36 -5.27 7.14
N VAL A 163 -12.56 -6.25 6.70
CA VAL A 163 -12.70 -6.93 5.39
C VAL A 163 -14.09 -7.56 5.22
N ASN A 164 -14.69 -8.09 6.29
CA ASN A 164 -16.03 -8.69 6.24
C ASN A 164 -17.15 -7.73 5.82
N LYS A 165 -16.90 -6.41 5.84
CA LYS A 165 -17.86 -5.41 5.36
C LYS A 165 -17.85 -5.28 3.83
N PHE A 166 -16.85 -5.82 3.14
CA PHE A 166 -16.70 -5.74 1.69
C PHE A 166 -17.01 -7.11 1.08
N ASN A 167 -18.25 -7.27 0.63
CA ASN A 167 -18.72 -8.49 -0.03
C ASN A 167 -19.40 -8.13 -1.35
N TRP A 168 -19.03 -8.85 -2.42
CA TRP A 168 -19.41 -8.49 -3.77
C TRP A 168 -20.82 -8.96 -4.11
N GLU A 169 -21.19 -10.15 -3.65
CA GLU A 169 -22.53 -10.70 -3.81
C GLU A 169 -23.59 -9.81 -3.13
N LYS A 170 -23.29 -9.35 -1.91
CA LYS A 170 -24.14 -8.44 -1.14
C LYS A 170 -24.28 -7.08 -1.84
N SER A 171 -23.18 -6.53 -2.34
CA SER A 171 -23.21 -5.27 -3.10
C SER A 171 -24.08 -5.41 -4.36
N ALA A 172 -23.90 -6.50 -5.11
CA ALA A 172 -24.68 -6.78 -6.32
C ALA A 172 -26.18 -6.96 -6.02
N ALA A 173 -26.52 -7.69 -4.95
CA ALA A 173 -27.90 -7.90 -4.53
C ALA A 173 -28.60 -6.57 -4.16
N LEU A 174 -27.93 -5.71 -3.39
CA LEU A 174 -28.45 -4.39 -3.02
C LEU A 174 -28.66 -3.47 -4.24
N ILE A 175 -27.69 -3.45 -5.17
CA ILE A 175 -27.82 -2.67 -6.41
C ILE A 175 -29.01 -3.17 -7.23
N LEU A 176 -29.16 -4.49 -7.38
CA LEU A 176 -30.27 -5.09 -8.12
C LEU A 176 -31.64 -4.73 -7.51
N GLU A 177 -31.74 -4.72 -6.18
CA GLU A 177 -32.96 -4.33 -5.47
C GLU A 177 -33.36 -2.87 -5.77
N VAL A 178 -32.39 -1.94 -5.73
CA VAL A 178 -32.61 -0.53 -6.07
C VAL A 178 -33.06 -0.39 -7.52
N LEU A 179 -32.40 -1.06 -8.46
CA LEU A 179 -32.77 -1.02 -9.88
C LEU A 179 -34.19 -1.55 -10.12
N LYS A 180 -34.59 -2.63 -9.44
CA LYS A 180 -35.96 -3.16 -9.50
C LYS A 180 -37.00 -2.19 -8.94
N THR A 181 -36.62 -1.40 -7.93
CA THR A 181 -37.52 -0.41 -7.31
C THR A 181 -37.79 0.76 -8.24
N ILE A 182 -36.81 1.17 -9.04
CA ILE A 182 -36.93 2.29 -9.99
C ILE A 182 -37.58 1.85 -11.31
N ALA A 183 -37.45 0.58 -11.68
CA ALA A 183 -38.00 0.04 -12.93
C ALA A 183 -39.51 -0.26 -12.89
N ASN A 184 -40.11 -0.29 -11.69
CA ASN A 184 -41.56 -0.43 -11.46
C ASN A 184 -42.19 0.94 -11.24
#